data_AF-A0AA47GU70-F1
#
_entry.id   AF-A0AA47GU70-F1
#
_cell.length_a   1.000
_cell.length_b   1.000
_cell.length_c   1.000
_cell.angle_alpha   90.00
_cell.angle_beta   90.00
_cell.angle_gamma   90.00
#
_symmetry.space_group_name_H-M   'P 1'
#
loop_
_entity.id
_entity.type
_entity.pdbx_description
1 polymer ?
#
loop_
_entity_poly.entity_id
_entity_poly.type
_entity_poly.pdbx_seq_one_letter_code
_entity_poly.pdbx_strand_id
1 'polypeptide(L)'
;KITPADRIEDRVVSTLAGSTEGFENGTGTEAQFNLPYGVAVNSSGNVYVADTHNHRIRKITPAGVVNTIAGTDTPGFANGTGNTAQF
;
A
#
# COMPACT_ATOMS: atom_id res chain seq x y z
N LYS A 1 11.05 9.07 34.90
CA LYS A 1 11.22 10.51 34.54
C LYS A 1 11.28 10.56 33.02
N ILE A 2 10.20 10.97 32.36
CA ILE A 2 10.13 11.14 30.90
C ILE A 2 10.97 12.39 30.56
N THR A 3 11.94 12.26 29.66
CA THR A 3 12.80 13.37 29.19
C THR A 3 12.16 14.08 28.00
N PRO A 4 12.58 15.30 27.62
CA PRO A 4 12.06 15.96 26.41
C PRO A 4 12.20 15.11 25.13
N ALA A 5 13.22 14.26 25.05
CA ALA A 5 13.42 13.28 23.96
C ALA A 5 12.38 12.13 23.95
N ASP A 6 11.67 11.93 25.07
CA ASP A 6 10.59 10.95 25.19
C ASP A 6 9.21 11.55 24.88
N ARG A 7 9.11 12.87 24.59
CA ARG A 7 7.85 13.52 24.24
C ARG A 7 7.61 13.39 22.73
N ILE A 8 6.37 13.06 22.36
CA ILE A 8 5.91 12.84 20.97
C ILE A 8 5.86 14.13 20.12
N GLU A 9 6.60 15.18 20.51
CA GLU A 9 6.41 16.52 19.94
C GLU A 9 6.96 16.69 18.51
N ASP A 10 7.68 15.70 17.98
CA ASP A 10 8.24 15.73 16.62
C ASP A 10 7.60 14.73 15.63
N ARG A 11 6.43 14.15 15.94
CA ARG A 11 5.78 13.21 15.00
C ARG A 11 5.03 13.92 13.89
N VAL A 12 5.66 13.99 12.71
CA VAL A 12 5.05 14.44 11.46
C VAL A 12 4.36 13.27 10.77
N VAL A 13 3.11 13.47 10.34
CA VAL A 13 2.42 12.56 9.41
C VAL A 13 2.72 13.02 7.99
N SER A 14 3.12 12.08 7.13
CA SER A 14 3.35 12.32 5.71
C SER A 14 2.69 11.25 4.85
N THR A 15 2.46 11.59 3.58
CA THR A 15 1.98 10.64 2.58
C THR A 15 3.15 9.83 2.05
N LEU A 16 3.11 8.51 2.25
CA LEU A 16 4.11 7.59 1.70
C LEU A 16 3.84 7.27 0.23
N ALA A 17 2.56 7.07 -0.14
CA ALA A 17 2.12 6.84 -1.51
C ALA A 17 0.63 7.13 -1.69
N GLY A 18 0.21 7.38 -2.93
CA GLY A 18 -1.19 7.64 -3.28
C GLY A 18 -1.48 9.11 -3.57
N SER A 19 -2.38 9.36 -4.52
CA SER A 19 -2.88 10.71 -4.83
C SER A 19 -4.39 10.69 -5.14
N THR A 20 -4.75 10.13 -6.29
CA THR A 20 -6.14 10.04 -6.78
C THR A 20 -6.57 8.58 -6.95
N GLU A 21 -7.87 8.40 -7.18
CA GLU A 21 -8.43 7.10 -7.57
C GLU A 21 -7.78 6.59 -8.86
N GLY A 22 -7.46 5.31 -8.89
CA GLY A 22 -6.81 4.62 -10.02
C GLY A 22 -5.96 3.47 -9.51
N PHE A 23 -5.16 2.86 -10.39
CA PHE A 23 -4.32 1.71 -10.03
C PHE A 23 -2.87 1.84 -10.52
N GLU A 24 -2.47 3.03 -10.98
CA GLU A 24 -1.13 3.25 -11.49
C GLU A 24 -0.06 2.89 -10.45
N ASN A 25 0.97 2.20 -10.93
CA ASN A 25 2.19 2.01 -10.16
C ASN A 25 3.03 3.30 -10.26
N GLY A 26 3.92 3.52 -9.31
CA GLY A 26 4.72 4.74 -9.27
C GLY A 26 5.40 4.92 -7.93
N THR A 27 6.10 6.03 -7.77
CA THR A 27 6.72 6.39 -6.49
C THR A 27 5.94 7.50 -5.82
N GLY A 28 5.62 7.32 -4.54
CA GLY A 28 4.94 8.35 -3.76
C GLY A 28 3.57 8.70 -4.35
N THR A 29 3.36 9.97 -4.66
CA THR A 29 2.09 10.50 -5.16
C THR A 29 1.81 10.16 -6.63
N GLU A 30 2.78 9.60 -7.36
CA GLU A 30 2.54 9.07 -8.71
C GLU A 30 1.68 7.79 -8.68
N ALA A 31 1.78 7.03 -7.59
CA ALA A 31 0.96 5.84 -7.42
C ALA A 31 -0.50 6.20 -7.12
N GLN A 32 -1.42 5.40 -7.64
CA GLN A 32 -2.85 5.54 -7.41
C GLN A 32 -3.43 4.28 -6.76
N PHE A 33 -4.48 4.47 -5.97
CA PHE A 33 -5.21 3.41 -5.26
C PHE A 33 -6.71 3.68 -5.37
N ASN A 34 -7.54 2.63 -5.24
CA ASN A 34 -8.98 2.73 -5.22
C ASN A 34 -9.57 2.01 -3.99
N LEU A 35 -10.02 2.82 -3.03
CA LEU A 35 -10.67 2.36 -1.79
C LEU A 35 -9.90 1.23 -1.08
N PRO A 36 -8.66 1.50 -0.60
CA PRO A 36 -7.88 0.51 0.13
C PRO A 36 -8.47 0.23 1.51
N TYR A 37 -8.74 -1.04 1.85
CA TYR A 37 -9.44 -1.41 3.10
C TYR A 37 -8.54 -2.06 4.16
N GLY A 38 -7.34 -2.50 3.77
CA GLY A 38 -6.44 -3.23 4.67
C GLY A 38 -4.98 -2.92 4.38
N VAL A 39 -4.18 -2.92 5.45
CA VAL A 39 -2.74 -2.75 5.40
C VAL A 39 -2.03 -3.74 6.31
N ALA A 40 -0.87 -4.25 5.87
CA ALA A 40 0.03 -5.06 6.67
C ALA A 40 1.47 -4.61 6.42
N VAL A 41 2.34 -4.69 7.44
CA VAL A 41 3.74 -4.26 7.33
C VAL A 41 4.66 -5.41 7.70
N ASN A 42 5.70 -5.66 6.90
CA ASN A 42 6.71 -6.67 7.21
C ASN A 42 7.91 -6.08 7.98
N SER A 43 8.81 -6.94 8.47
CA SER A 43 10.00 -6.54 9.25
C SER A 43 10.99 -5.66 8.49
N SER A 44 10.93 -5.65 7.16
CA SER A 44 11.73 -4.77 6.30
C SER A 44 11.04 -3.42 6.01
N GLY A 45 9.89 -3.16 6.64
CA GLY A 45 9.14 -1.91 6.48
C GLY A 45 8.36 -1.81 5.16
N ASN A 46 8.19 -2.90 4.41
CA ASN A 46 7.31 -2.86 3.24
C ASN A 46 5.85 -2.92 3.71
N VAL A 47 5.02 -2.06 3.13
CA VAL A 47 3.58 -2.01 3.37
C VAL A 47 2.87 -2.77 2.26
N TYR A 48 1.95 -3.65 2.62
CA TYR A 48 1.09 -4.38 1.72
C TYR A 48 -0.31 -3.84 1.89
N VAL A 49 -0.93 -3.44 0.79
CA VAL A 49 -2.24 -2.76 0.76
C VAL A 49 -3.23 -3.64 0.00
N ALA A 50 -4.39 -3.88 0.61
CA ALA A 50 -5.56 -4.44 -0.07
C ALA A 50 -6.29 -3.32 -0.82
N ASP A 51 -5.94 -3.14 -2.09
CA ASP A 51 -6.46 -2.10 -2.98
C ASP A 51 -7.78 -2.58 -3.59
N THR A 52 -8.84 -2.48 -2.78
CA THR A 52 -10.00 -3.39 -2.82
C THR A 52 -10.85 -3.19 -4.06
N HIS A 53 -11.12 -1.95 -4.48
CA HIS A 53 -11.89 -1.69 -5.70
C HIS A 53 -11.07 -1.89 -6.98
N ASN A 54 -9.75 -2.01 -6.86
CA ASN A 54 -8.90 -2.41 -7.97
C ASN A 54 -8.67 -3.92 -8.02
N HIS A 55 -9.20 -4.71 -7.07
CA HIS A 55 -8.98 -6.17 -7.01
C HIS A 55 -7.48 -6.53 -6.99
N ARG A 56 -6.67 -5.75 -6.26
CA ARG A 56 -5.21 -5.88 -6.24
C ARG A 56 -4.64 -5.92 -4.82
N ILE A 57 -3.53 -6.64 -4.69
CA ILE A 57 -2.60 -6.49 -3.57
C ILE A 57 -1.41 -5.66 -4.06
N ARG A 58 -1.16 -4.54 -3.39
CA ARG A 58 -0.10 -3.59 -3.73
C ARG A 58 0.98 -3.63 -2.68
N LYS A 59 2.25 -3.61 -3.08
CA LYS A 59 3.39 -3.49 -2.18
C LYS A 59 4.01 -2.10 -2.32
N ILE A 60 4.22 -1.44 -1.19
CA ILE A 60 4.91 -0.17 -1.05
C ILE A 60 6.23 -0.43 -0.31
N THR A 61 7.35 -0.02 -0.91
CA THR A 61 8.66 -0.07 -0.23
C THR A 61 8.82 1.11 0.75
N PRO A 62 9.79 1.09 1.69
CA PRO A 62 10.09 2.26 2.52
C PRO A 62 10.44 3.53 1.72
N ALA A 63 10.90 3.38 0.47
CA ALA A 63 11.17 4.48 -0.44
C ALA A 63 9.92 4.99 -1.19
N GLY A 64 8.72 4.48 -0.87
CA GLY A 64 7.47 4.89 -1.50
C GLY A 64 7.19 4.28 -2.88
N VAL A 65 8.03 3.36 -3.36
CA VAL A 65 7.81 2.67 -4.65
C VAL A 65 6.66 1.67 -4.51
N VAL A 66 5.63 1.82 -5.34
CA VAL A 66 4.42 0.98 -5.37
C VAL A 66 4.45 0.03 -6.57
N ASN A 67 4.18 -1.25 -6.32
CA ASN A 67 3.95 -2.26 -7.36
C ASN A 67 2.76 -3.14 -7.03
N THR A 68 1.98 -3.51 -8.04
CA THR A 68 1.01 -4.61 -7.95
C THR A 68 1.74 -5.94 -7.86
N ILE A 69 1.44 -6.73 -6.84
CA ILE A 69 2.05 -8.06 -6.65
C ILE A 69 1.06 -9.20 -6.84
N ALA A 70 -0.24 -8.92 -6.79
CA ALA A 70 -1.30 -9.88 -7.11
C ALA A 70 -2.60 -9.16 -7.52
N GLY A 71 -3.48 -9.85 -8.27
CA GLY A 71 -4.77 -9.33 -8.73
C GLY A 71 -4.88 -9.14 -10.25
N THR A 72 -6.10 -9.09 -10.76
CA THR A 72 -6.41 -9.02 -12.22
C THR A 72 -7.38 -7.90 -12.61
N ASP A 73 -7.57 -6.86 -11.79
CA ASP A 73 -8.57 -5.79 -12.03
C ASP A 73 -10.03 -6.27 -12.12
N THR A 74 -10.27 -7.54 -11.82
CA THR A 74 -11.58 -8.19 -11.94
C THR A 74 -11.87 -8.87 -10.62
N PRO A 75 -13.07 -8.64 -10.03
CA PRO A 75 -13.47 -9.33 -8.82
C PRO A 75 -13.54 -10.82 -9.05
N GLY A 76 -13.11 -11.61 -8.08
CA GLY A 76 -13.24 -13.05 -8.15
C GLY A 76 -12.61 -13.76 -6.96
N PHE A 77 -12.60 -15.10 -7.02
CA PHE A 77 -12.03 -15.94 -5.97
C PHE A 77 -11.06 -16.97 -6.56
N ALA A 78 -10.54 -16.70 -7.76
CA ALA A 78 -9.67 -17.62 -8.46
C ALA A 78 -8.30 -17.70 -7.79
N ASN A 79 -7.88 -18.92 -7.47
CA ASN A 79 -6.52 -19.19 -7.05
C ASN A 79 -5.57 -18.99 -8.24
N GLY A 80 -4.42 -18.37 -7.98
CA GLY A 80 -3.40 -18.14 -8.98
C GLY A 80 -2.12 -17.60 -8.35
N THR A 81 -1.06 -17.53 -9.14
CA THR A 81 0.18 -16.86 -8.75
C THR A 81 0.17 -15.42 -9.23
N GLY A 82 0.39 -14.47 -8.33
CA GLY A 82 0.53 -13.05 -8.66
C GLY A 82 -0.64 -12.49 -9.46
N ASN A 83 -0.38 -12.04 -10.69
CA ASN A 83 -1.36 -11.41 -11.59
C ASN A 83 -2.39 -12.36 -12.22
N THR A 84 -2.50 -13.58 -11.71
CA THR A 84 -3.55 -14.54 -12.10
C THR A 84 -4.52 -14.85 -10.95
N ALA A 85 -4.20 -14.40 -9.73
CA ALA A 85 -5.11 -14.49 -8.59
C ALA A 85 -6.20 -13.42 -8.67
N GLN A 86 -7.42 -13.76 -8.23
CA GLN A 86 -8.55 -12.83 -8.17
C GLN A 86 -9.08 -12.71 -6.73
N PHE A 87 -9.51 -11.50 -6.36
CA PHE A 87 -10.02 -11.13 -5.02
C PHE A 87 -11.23 -10.22 -5.12
#